data_AF-A0A2A3TBJ3-F1
#
_entry.id   AF-A0A2A3TBJ3-F1
#
_cell.length_a   1.000
_cell.length_b   1.000
_cell.length_c   1.000
_cell.angle_alpha   90.00
_cell.angle_beta   90.00
_cell.angle_gamma   90.00
#
_symmetry.space_group_name_H-M   'P 1'
#
loop_
_entity.id
_entity.type
_entity.pdbx_description
1 polymer ?
#
loop_
_entity_poly.entity_id
_entity_poly.type
_entity_poly.pdbx_seq_one_letter_code
_entity_poly.pdbx_strand_id
1 'polypeptide(L)'
;MTRIDEKKEQKQKLTLGINKDVIEKAKATGINISSITEQVLKAMTYDSKKNTEEDLAKVYEIFFEAIKPVLKKYGAWVRVGTFYEGSPDTAMWHGTIDLSSSSLSRNVEELEEYHTVTVLDVVSDLFNPTKILENLLESLINAAEKNTEKMKEFEVALRIISALTNKSSTESKKSLMNTRRR
;
A
#
# COMPACT_ATOMS: atom_id res chain seq x y z
N MET A 1 -20.33 3.79 50.40
CA MET A 1 -19.02 3.85 49.71
C MET A 1 -18.93 2.65 48.79
N THR A 2 -19.33 2.79 47.53
CA THR A 2 -19.34 1.70 46.55
C THR A 2 -18.20 1.95 45.59
N ARG A 3 -17.21 1.04 45.58
CA ARG A 3 -16.07 1.08 44.66
C ARG A 3 -16.60 0.80 43.25
N ILE A 4 -16.46 1.79 42.37
CA ILE A 4 -16.64 1.63 40.94
C ILE A 4 -15.34 1.00 40.45
N ASP A 5 -15.34 -0.32 40.23
CA ASP A 5 -14.25 -0.98 39.52
C ASP A 5 -14.34 -0.55 38.05
N GLU A 6 -13.46 0.38 37.67
CA GLU A 6 -13.19 0.76 36.29
C GLU A 6 -12.77 -0.50 35.53
N LYS A 7 -13.69 -1.04 34.73
CA LYS A 7 -13.42 -2.10 33.77
C LYS A 7 -12.52 -1.53 32.67
N LYS A 8 -11.21 -1.54 32.92
CA LYS A 8 -10.17 -1.05 32.01
C LYS A 8 -10.17 -1.95 30.77
N GLU A 9 -10.87 -1.52 29.72
CA GLU A 9 -10.82 -2.16 28.41
C GLU A 9 -9.36 -2.28 27.98
N GLN A 10 -8.86 -3.51 27.92
CA GLN A 10 -7.54 -3.79 27.37
C GLN A 10 -7.58 -3.41 25.88
N LYS A 11 -7.02 -2.25 25.53
CA LYS A 11 -6.73 -1.87 24.15
C LYS A 11 -5.93 -3.00 23.50
N GLN A 12 -6.59 -3.83 22.69
CA GLN A 12 -5.91 -4.85 21.91
C GLN A 12 -4.97 -4.15 20.93
N LYS A 13 -3.68 -4.44 21.01
CA LYS A 13 -2.71 -3.94 20.04
C LYS A 13 -2.83 -4.81 18.79
N LEU A 14 -3.43 -4.27 17.71
CA LEU A 14 -3.56 -4.94 16.41
C LEU A 14 -2.22 -5.48 15.87
N THR A 15 -1.11 -4.86 16.26
CA THR A 15 0.25 -5.30 15.92
C THR A 15 0.63 -6.67 16.49
N LEU A 16 -0.13 -7.22 17.44
CA LEU A 16 0.13 -8.56 17.98
C LEU A 16 -0.23 -9.68 17.00
N GLY A 17 -1.14 -9.43 16.05
CA GLY A 17 -1.53 -10.39 15.01
C GLY A 17 -0.77 -10.26 13.69
N ILE A 18 0.08 -9.24 13.56
CA ILE A 18 0.88 -8.98 12.36
C ILE A 18 2.24 -9.65 12.51
N ASN A 19 2.75 -10.22 11.43
CA ASN A 19 4.09 -10.79 11.41
C ASN A 19 5.14 -9.75 11.87
N LYS A 20 5.94 -10.12 12.87
CA LYS A 20 6.97 -9.28 13.47
C LYS A 20 8.00 -8.81 12.43
N ASP A 21 8.33 -9.63 11.45
CA ASP A 21 9.30 -9.28 10.42
C ASP A 21 8.78 -8.19 9.50
N VAL A 22 7.48 -8.21 9.18
CA VAL A 22 6.81 -7.15 8.41
C VAL A 22 6.82 -5.83 9.19
N ILE A 23 6.60 -5.89 10.51
CA ILE A 23 6.70 -4.70 11.39
C ILE A 23 8.11 -4.12 11.38
N GLU A 24 9.14 -4.95 11.55
CA GLU A 24 10.52 -4.47 11.59
C GLU A 24 10.97 -3.90 10.24
N LYS A 25 10.59 -4.53 9.12
CA LYS A 25 10.85 -3.97 7.79
C LYS A 25 10.18 -2.62 7.60
N ALA A 26 8.89 -2.50 7.92
CA ALA A 26 8.17 -1.24 7.77
C ALA A 26 8.80 -0.10 8.60
N LYS A 27 9.28 -0.39 9.83
CA LYS A 27 10.05 0.58 10.63
C LYS A 27 11.34 0.99 9.95
N ALA A 28 12.11 0.03 9.41
CA ALA A 28 13.36 0.31 8.71
C ALA A 28 13.15 1.21 7.48
N THR A 29 11.98 1.12 6.85
CA THR A 29 11.60 1.96 5.70
C THR A 29 10.97 3.31 6.10
N GLY A 30 10.95 3.63 7.40
CA GLY A 30 10.41 4.90 7.91
C GLY A 30 8.88 5.00 7.88
N ILE A 31 8.16 3.88 7.79
CA ILE A 31 6.70 3.85 7.83
C ILE A 31 6.23 3.99 9.29
N ASN A 32 5.32 4.94 9.54
CA ASN A 32 4.73 5.14 10.86
C ASN A 32 3.56 4.17 11.09
N ILE A 33 3.90 2.95 11.53
CA ILE A 33 2.95 1.85 11.77
C ILE A 33 1.89 2.22 12.81
N SER A 34 2.28 2.92 13.88
CA SER A 34 1.40 3.35 14.97
C SER A 34 0.21 4.17 14.47
N SER A 35 0.46 5.16 13.62
CA SER A 35 -0.59 6.01 13.04
C SER A 35 -1.55 5.24 12.14
N ILE A 36 -1.05 4.23 11.42
CA ILE A 36 -1.87 3.35 10.56
C ILE A 36 -2.74 2.45 11.45
N THR A 37 -2.14 1.76 12.42
CA THR A 37 -2.84 0.82 13.31
C THR A 37 -3.92 1.46 14.16
N GLU A 38 -3.75 2.71 14.61
CA GLU A 38 -4.79 3.41 15.38
C GLU A 38 -6.03 3.75 14.54
N GLN A 39 -5.85 4.09 13.27
CA GLN A 39 -6.97 4.35 12.36
C GLN A 39 -7.74 3.04 12.06
N VAL A 40 -7.02 1.93 11.91
CA VAL A 40 -7.63 0.60 11.74
C VAL A 40 -8.39 0.17 13.01
N LEU A 41 -7.78 0.33 14.20
CA LEU A 41 -8.40 -0.06 15.48
C LEU A 41 -9.72 0.65 15.75
N LYS A 42 -9.84 1.92 15.36
CA LYS A 42 -11.10 2.68 15.49
C LYS A 42 -12.22 2.15 14.59
N ALA A 43 -11.88 1.56 13.44
CA ALA A 43 -12.87 0.98 12.53
C ALA A 43 -13.34 -0.40 13.01
N MET A 44 -12.50 -1.18 13.69
CA MET A 44 -12.72 -2.60 13.98
C MET A 44 -13.59 -2.93 15.21
N THR A 45 -14.24 -1.99 15.88
CA THR A 45 -15.14 -2.28 17.04
C THR A 45 -16.50 -2.88 16.61
N TYR A 46 -16.49 -3.81 15.67
CA TYR A 46 -17.67 -4.48 15.11
C TYR A 46 -18.11 -5.67 15.98
N ASP A 47 -19.38 -5.71 16.39
CA ASP A 47 -20.00 -6.84 17.10
C ASP A 47 -20.87 -7.67 16.13
N SER A 48 -20.31 -8.81 15.71
CA SER A 48 -20.95 -9.76 14.77
C SER A 48 -22.31 -10.33 15.20
N LYS A 49 -22.75 -10.13 16.45
CA LYS A 49 -24.06 -10.61 16.93
C LYS A 49 -25.21 -9.61 16.73
N LYS A 50 -24.91 -8.38 16.31
CA LYS A 50 -25.92 -7.29 16.19
C LYS A 50 -25.89 -6.52 14.88
N ASN A 51 -24.88 -6.74 14.04
CA ASN A 51 -24.61 -5.89 12.91
C ASN A 51 -24.96 -6.58 11.59
N THR A 52 -25.46 -5.82 10.62
CA THR A 52 -25.79 -6.33 9.28
C THR A 52 -24.56 -6.37 8.37
N GLU A 53 -24.72 -6.88 7.15
CA GLU A 53 -23.70 -6.84 6.10
C GLU A 53 -23.39 -5.38 5.69
N GLU A 54 -24.40 -4.50 5.67
CA GLU A 54 -24.21 -3.07 5.42
C GLU A 54 -23.41 -2.38 6.54
N ASP A 55 -23.60 -2.78 7.79
CA ASP A 55 -22.79 -2.27 8.89
C ASP A 55 -21.33 -2.70 8.77
N LEU A 56 -21.09 -3.93 8.30
CA LEU A 56 -19.74 -4.42 8.03
C LEU A 56 -19.11 -3.67 6.86
N ALA A 57 -19.87 -3.43 5.79
CA ALA A 57 -19.42 -2.68 4.63
C ALA A 57 -19.00 -1.25 5.05
N LYS A 58 -19.80 -0.55 5.85
CA LYS A 58 -19.43 0.79 6.38
C LYS A 58 -18.14 0.78 7.20
N VAL A 59 -17.91 -0.28 7.98
CA VAL A 59 -16.66 -0.44 8.73
C VAL A 59 -15.46 -0.55 7.77
N TYR A 60 -15.58 -1.36 6.73
CA TYR A 60 -14.53 -1.47 5.72
C TYR A 60 -14.36 -0.19 4.90
N GLU A 61 -15.43 0.55 4.58
CA GLU A 61 -15.34 1.86 3.93
C GLU A 61 -14.52 2.85 4.75
N ILE A 62 -14.82 2.97 6.05
CA ILE A 62 -14.05 3.84 6.97
C ILE A 62 -12.59 3.40 6.99
N PHE A 63 -12.33 2.10 7.06
CA PHE A 63 -10.98 1.56 7.04
C PHE A 63 -10.26 1.87 5.72
N PHE A 64 -10.92 1.69 4.58
CA PHE A 64 -10.35 1.95 3.26
C PHE A 64 -10.08 3.44 3.04
N GLU A 65 -10.97 4.32 3.48
CA GLU A 65 -10.75 5.77 3.45
C GLU A 65 -9.54 6.20 4.29
N ALA A 66 -9.31 5.55 5.43
CA ALA A 66 -8.14 5.83 6.26
C ALA A 66 -6.80 5.43 5.60
N ILE A 67 -6.79 4.37 4.79
CA ILE A 67 -5.55 3.86 4.16
C ILE A 67 -5.27 4.48 2.79
N LYS A 68 -6.28 4.97 2.07
CA LYS A 68 -6.14 5.64 0.76
C LYS A 68 -5.07 6.76 0.72
N PRO A 69 -4.98 7.69 1.70
CA PRO A 69 -3.93 8.70 1.73
C PRO A 69 -2.52 8.12 1.80
N VAL A 70 -2.35 7.00 2.52
CA VAL A 70 -1.06 6.31 2.64
C VAL A 70 -0.71 5.64 1.31
N LEU A 71 -1.65 4.94 0.69
CA LEU A 71 -1.48 4.37 -0.65
C LEU A 71 -1.09 5.45 -1.67
N LYS A 72 -1.76 6.60 -1.64
CA LYS A 72 -1.44 7.75 -2.50
C LYS A 72 -0.02 8.25 -2.29
N LYS A 73 0.41 8.42 -1.02
CA LYS A 73 1.74 8.91 -0.66
C LYS A 73 2.86 8.04 -1.24
N TYR A 74 2.66 6.74 -1.28
CA TYR A 74 3.67 5.79 -1.75
C TYR A 74 3.48 5.33 -3.20
N GLY A 75 2.38 5.74 -3.86
CA GLY A 75 2.04 5.25 -5.20
C GLY A 75 1.78 3.74 -5.22
N ALA A 76 1.13 3.24 -4.17
CA ALA A 76 0.90 1.82 -3.92
C ALA A 76 -0.58 1.44 -4.10
N TRP A 77 -0.82 0.14 -4.23
CA TRP A 77 -2.13 -0.51 -4.14
C TRP A 77 -2.03 -1.70 -3.18
N VAL A 78 -3.13 -2.14 -2.60
CA VAL A 78 -3.14 -3.27 -1.65
C VAL A 78 -4.24 -4.24 -2.00
N ARG A 79 -3.92 -5.53 -2.00
CA ARG A 79 -4.92 -6.59 -2.11
C ARG A 79 -5.70 -6.71 -0.81
N VAL A 80 -7.01 -6.56 -0.91
CA VAL A 80 -7.94 -6.57 0.23
C VAL A 80 -8.90 -7.76 0.26
N GLY A 81 -8.96 -8.54 -0.82
CA GLY A 81 -9.79 -9.73 -0.89
C GLY A 81 -9.49 -10.59 -2.11
N THR A 82 -10.21 -11.70 -2.21
CA THR A 82 -10.17 -12.65 -3.34
C THR A 82 -11.56 -13.23 -3.54
N PHE A 83 -11.93 -13.50 -4.79
CA PHE A 83 -13.21 -14.12 -5.12
C PHE A 83 -13.00 -15.26 -6.11
N TYR A 84 -14.00 -16.14 -6.16
CA TYR A 84 -14.09 -17.18 -7.18
C TYR A 84 -15.34 -16.94 -8.00
N GLU A 85 -15.20 -16.96 -9.32
CA GLU A 85 -16.32 -16.75 -10.24
C GLU A 85 -16.43 -17.92 -11.21
N GLY A 86 -17.66 -18.42 -11.39
CA GLY A 86 -17.94 -19.59 -12.21
C GLY A 86 -18.93 -20.54 -11.55
N SER A 87 -19.44 -21.50 -12.33
CA SER A 87 -20.22 -22.62 -11.82
C SER A 87 -19.36 -23.89 -11.72
N PRO A 88 -19.75 -24.89 -10.91
CA PRO A 88 -19.06 -26.19 -10.86
C PRO A 88 -18.93 -26.89 -12.22
N ASP A 89 -19.83 -26.57 -13.15
CA ASP A 89 -19.88 -27.14 -14.50
C ASP A 89 -19.03 -26.34 -15.53
N THR A 90 -18.41 -25.23 -15.10
CA THR A 90 -17.52 -24.37 -15.90
C THR A 90 -16.16 -24.20 -15.22
N ALA A 91 -15.17 -23.65 -15.93
CA ALA A 91 -13.91 -23.30 -15.30
C ALA A 91 -14.14 -22.24 -14.21
N MET A 92 -13.63 -22.49 -12.99
CA MET A 92 -13.70 -21.56 -11.87
C MET A 92 -12.50 -20.60 -11.96
N TRP A 93 -12.80 -19.31 -12.10
CA TRP A 93 -11.80 -18.25 -12.17
C TRP A 93 -11.48 -17.76 -10.77
N HIS A 94 -10.21 -17.40 -10.54
CA HIS A 94 -9.75 -16.82 -9.29
C HIS A 94 -9.41 -15.35 -9.53
N GLY A 95 -10.13 -14.46 -8.86
CA GLY A 95 -9.94 -13.02 -8.96
C GLY A 95 -9.50 -12.38 -7.65
N THR A 96 -8.97 -11.17 -7.75
CA THR A 96 -8.49 -10.39 -6.61
C THR A 96 -9.28 -9.10 -6.46
N ILE A 97 -9.40 -8.64 -5.23
CA ILE A 97 -9.96 -7.33 -4.91
C ILE A 97 -8.82 -6.46 -4.45
N ASP A 98 -8.55 -5.39 -5.19
CA ASP A 98 -7.44 -4.50 -4.96
C ASP A 98 -7.94 -3.09 -4.65
N LEU A 99 -7.35 -2.49 -3.62
CA LEU A 99 -7.60 -1.10 -3.22
C LEU A 99 -6.43 -0.23 -3.67
N SER A 100 -6.75 0.81 -4.43
CA SER A 100 -5.82 1.88 -4.79
C SER A 100 -6.14 3.17 -4.02
N SER A 101 -5.37 4.23 -4.26
CA SER A 101 -5.67 5.56 -3.70
C SER A 101 -7.00 6.16 -4.17
N SER A 102 -7.58 5.65 -5.28
CA SER A 102 -8.75 6.24 -5.93
C SER A 102 -9.96 5.32 -5.96
N SER A 103 -9.76 4.00 -5.98
CA SER A 103 -10.82 3.03 -6.24
C SER A 103 -10.58 1.71 -5.54
N LEU A 104 -11.68 0.97 -5.36
CA LEU A 104 -11.70 -0.46 -5.07
C LEU A 104 -12.07 -1.18 -6.37
N SER A 105 -11.33 -2.22 -6.73
CA SER A 105 -11.51 -2.88 -8.02
C SER A 105 -11.42 -4.40 -7.90
N ARG A 106 -12.25 -5.11 -8.66
CA ARG A 106 -12.08 -6.53 -8.95
C ARG A 106 -11.17 -6.68 -10.16
N ASN A 107 -10.25 -7.64 -10.08
CA ASN A 107 -9.32 -8.00 -11.13
C ASN A 107 -9.39 -9.52 -11.36
N VAL A 108 -9.57 -9.93 -12.61
CA VAL A 108 -9.47 -11.33 -13.04
C VAL A 108 -8.18 -11.45 -13.83
N GLU A 109 -7.20 -12.17 -13.28
CA GLU A 109 -5.82 -12.19 -13.79
C GLU A 109 -5.74 -12.67 -15.24
N GLU A 110 -6.64 -13.58 -15.64
CA GLU A 110 -6.67 -14.14 -16.99
C GLU A 110 -7.34 -13.23 -18.04
N LEU A 111 -8.10 -12.22 -17.62
CA LEU A 111 -8.91 -11.40 -18.52
C LEU A 111 -8.39 -9.96 -18.69
N GLU A 112 -7.40 -9.53 -17.88
CA GLU A 112 -6.92 -8.14 -17.82
C GLU A 112 -8.05 -7.10 -17.61
N GLU A 113 -9.20 -7.53 -17.06
CA GLU A 113 -10.37 -6.68 -16.83
C GLU A 113 -10.34 -6.06 -15.43
N TYR A 114 -10.64 -4.76 -15.38
CA TYR A 114 -10.71 -3.98 -14.14
C TYR A 114 -12.11 -3.41 -13.96
N HIS A 115 -12.82 -3.91 -12.96
CA HIS A 115 -14.15 -3.43 -12.62
C HIS A 115 -14.11 -2.68 -11.31
N THR A 116 -14.50 -1.41 -11.31
CA THR A 116 -14.68 -0.65 -10.06
C THR A 116 -15.91 -1.17 -9.33
N VAL A 117 -15.77 -1.43 -8.05
CA VAL A 117 -16.82 -2.02 -7.20
C VAL A 117 -17.01 -1.21 -5.93
N THR A 118 -18.18 -1.33 -5.30
CA THR A 118 -18.39 -0.79 -3.96
C THR A 118 -17.92 -1.78 -2.90
N VAL A 119 -17.75 -1.33 -1.67
CA VAL A 119 -17.43 -2.24 -0.55
C VAL A 119 -18.56 -3.23 -0.31
N LEU A 120 -19.82 -2.77 -0.42
CA LEU A 120 -20.98 -3.62 -0.22
C LEU A 120 -21.03 -4.79 -1.21
N ASP A 121 -20.63 -4.57 -2.47
CA ASP A 121 -20.62 -5.62 -3.51
C ASP A 121 -19.61 -6.74 -3.25
N VAL A 122 -18.65 -6.51 -2.36
CA VAL A 122 -17.49 -7.42 -2.17
C VAL A 122 -17.19 -7.73 -0.72
N VAL A 123 -18.01 -7.27 0.23
CA VAL A 123 -17.69 -7.31 1.66
C VAL A 123 -17.50 -8.75 2.18
N SER A 124 -18.21 -9.72 1.59
CA SER A 124 -18.08 -11.15 1.88
C SER A 124 -16.78 -11.77 1.37
N ASP A 125 -16.17 -11.18 0.35
CA ASP A 125 -14.92 -11.61 -0.29
C ASP A 125 -13.68 -10.92 0.31
N LEU A 126 -13.88 -9.93 1.20
CA LEU A 126 -12.80 -9.19 1.85
C LEU A 126 -12.09 -10.05 2.90
N PHE A 127 -10.77 -9.93 2.94
CA PHE A 127 -9.98 -10.46 4.03
C PHE A 127 -10.32 -9.76 5.34
N ASN A 128 -10.08 -10.46 6.45
CA ASN A 128 -10.14 -9.80 7.76
C ASN A 128 -9.14 -8.62 7.81
N PRO A 129 -9.41 -7.58 8.63
CA PRO A 129 -8.58 -6.38 8.57
C PRO A 129 -7.14 -6.57 9.01
N THR A 130 -6.84 -7.60 9.82
CA THR A 130 -5.45 -7.95 10.18
C THR A 130 -4.66 -8.36 8.94
N LYS A 131 -5.24 -9.20 8.08
CA LYS A 131 -4.61 -9.61 6.83
C LYS A 131 -4.47 -8.44 5.85
N ILE A 132 -5.48 -7.58 5.75
CA ILE A 132 -5.40 -6.36 4.92
C ILE A 132 -4.27 -5.46 5.38
N LEU A 133 -4.10 -5.29 6.69
CA LEU A 133 -3.04 -4.45 7.26
C LEU A 133 -1.64 -5.04 7.00
N GLU A 134 -1.50 -6.36 7.07
CA GLU A 134 -0.26 -7.05 6.67
C GLU A 134 0.06 -6.79 5.19
N ASN A 135 -0.90 -7.02 4.30
CA ASN A 135 -0.74 -6.77 2.86
C ASN A 135 -0.43 -5.30 2.57
N LEU A 136 -1.02 -4.36 3.32
CA LEU A 136 -0.73 -2.94 3.21
C LEU A 136 0.74 -2.65 3.54
N LEU A 137 1.24 -3.16 4.67
CA LEU A 137 2.63 -2.94 5.06
C LEU A 137 3.60 -3.51 4.03
N GLU A 138 3.36 -4.72 3.52
CA GLU A 138 4.18 -5.32 2.47
C GLU A 138 4.18 -4.48 1.19
N SER A 139 3.00 -4.02 0.75
CA SER A 139 2.91 -3.16 -0.43
C SER A 139 3.66 -1.83 -0.24
N LEU A 140 3.56 -1.21 0.94
CA LEU A 140 4.26 0.04 1.24
C LEU A 140 5.78 -0.16 1.29
N ILE A 141 6.26 -1.28 1.87
CA ILE A 141 7.69 -1.65 1.86
C ILE A 141 8.17 -1.78 0.42
N ASN A 142 7.48 -2.58 -0.40
CA ASN A 142 7.84 -2.80 -1.80
C ASN A 142 7.85 -1.49 -2.61
N ALA A 143 6.87 -0.61 -2.40
CA ALA A 143 6.79 0.67 -3.07
C ALA A 143 7.96 1.60 -2.68
N ALA A 144 8.33 1.62 -1.41
CA ALA A 144 9.44 2.43 -0.92
C ALA A 144 10.81 1.89 -1.36
N GLU A 145 10.98 0.57 -1.41
CA GLU A 145 12.19 -0.06 -1.97
C GLU A 145 12.36 0.27 -3.45
N LYS A 146 11.29 0.10 -4.25
CA LYS A 146 11.29 0.48 -5.69
C LYS A 146 11.62 1.95 -5.90
N ASN A 147 11.11 2.85 -5.06
CA ASN A 147 11.45 4.27 -5.15
C ASN A 147 12.92 4.53 -4.81
N THR A 148 13.48 3.81 -3.85
CA THR A 148 14.92 3.91 -3.50
C THR A 148 15.80 3.45 -4.65
N GLU A 149 15.43 2.36 -5.33
CA GLU A 149 16.13 1.85 -6.51
C GLU A 149 16.06 2.85 -7.68
N LYS A 150 14.85 3.35 -7.99
CA LYS A 150 14.67 4.37 -9.05
C LYS A 150 15.51 5.62 -8.78
N MET A 151 15.61 6.07 -7.52
CA MET A 151 16.46 7.22 -7.18
C MET A 151 17.95 6.93 -7.44
N LYS A 152 18.43 5.72 -7.14
CA LYS A 152 19.82 5.31 -7.45
C LYS A 152 20.06 5.30 -8.97
N GLU A 153 19.12 4.79 -9.76
CA GLU A 153 19.20 4.80 -11.22
C GLU A 153 19.26 6.23 -11.77
N PHE A 154 18.42 7.14 -11.25
CA PHE A 154 18.45 8.55 -11.61
C PHE A 154 19.79 9.22 -11.28
N GLU A 155 20.38 8.93 -10.12
CA GLU A 155 21.71 9.46 -9.78
C GLU A 155 22.78 8.97 -10.76
N VAL A 156 22.73 7.71 -11.18
CA VAL A 156 23.64 7.16 -12.20
C VAL A 156 23.44 7.88 -13.53
N ALA A 157 22.19 8.04 -13.98
CA ALA A 157 21.86 8.76 -15.21
C ALA A 157 22.35 10.23 -15.16
N LEU A 158 22.16 10.92 -14.02
CA LEU A 158 22.66 12.28 -13.81
C LEU A 158 24.19 12.35 -13.88
N ARG A 159 24.92 11.37 -13.34
CA ARG A 159 26.38 11.30 -13.46
C ARG A 159 26.83 11.11 -14.92
N ILE A 160 26.12 10.28 -15.70
CA ILE A 160 26.39 10.08 -17.13
C ILE A 160 26.17 11.39 -17.90
N ILE A 161 25.03 12.05 -17.71
CA ILE A 161 24.72 13.35 -18.35
C ILE A 161 25.77 14.40 -17.96
N SER A 162 26.18 14.44 -16.70
CA SER A 162 27.23 15.36 -16.22
C SER A 162 28.58 15.08 -16.87
N ALA A 163 28.94 13.81 -17.08
CA ALA A 163 30.19 13.43 -17.73
C ALA A 163 30.21 13.81 -19.23
N LEU A 164 29.06 13.67 -19.91
CA LEU A 164 28.91 14.06 -21.32
C LEU A 164 28.95 15.57 -21.51
N THR A 165 28.31 16.34 -20.62
CA THR A 165 28.30 17.80 -20.68
C THR A 165 29.63 18.43 -20.25
N ASN A 166 30.39 17.81 -19.35
CA ASN A 166 31.71 18.32 -18.96
C ASN A 166 32.79 18.11 -20.03
N LYS A 167 32.69 17.08 -20.87
CA LYS A 167 33.66 16.82 -21.96
C LYS A 167 33.61 17.85 -23.11
N SER A 168 32.45 18.47 -23.38
CA SER A 168 32.31 19.45 -24.47
C SER A 168 32.99 20.81 -24.19
N SER A 169 33.24 21.12 -22.91
CA SER A 169 33.87 22.38 -22.48
C SER A 169 35.40 22.38 -22.53
N THR A 170 36.04 21.20 -22.54
CA THR A 170 37.50 21.07 -22.51
C THR A 170 38.13 21.04 -23.90
N GLU A 171 37.43 20.52 -24.92
CA GLU A 171 37.91 20.54 -26.31
C GLU A 171 37.85 21.92 -26.95
N SER A 172 36.82 22.72 -26.62
CA SER A 172 36.71 24.10 -27.12
C SER A 172 37.83 25.03 -26.60
N LYS A 173 38.34 24.83 -25.38
CA LYS A 173 39.43 25.64 -24.81
C LYS A 173 40.82 25.26 -25.34
N LYS A 174 41.07 23.98 -25.66
CA LYS A 174 42.35 23.55 -26.27
C LYS A 174 42.48 24.00 -27.73
N SER A 175 41.37 24.05 -28.47
CA SER A 175 41.33 24.60 -29.84
C SER A 175 41.70 26.08 -29.87
N LEU A 176 41.14 26.90 -28.96
CA LEU A 176 41.41 28.35 -28.89
C LEU A 176 42.84 28.71 -28.42
N MET A 177 43.51 27.85 -27.65
CA MET A 177 44.90 28.11 -27.23
C MET A 177 45.97 27.75 -28.27
N ASN A 178 45.67 26.87 -29.24
CA ASN A 178 46.62 26.53 -30.32
C ASN A 178 46.63 27.53 -31.47
N THR A 179 45.57 28.33 -31.65
CA THR A 179 45.49 29.33 -32.73
C THR A 179 46.21 30.66 -32.38
N ARG A 180 46.55 30.90 -31.11
CA ARG A 180 47.28 32.12 -30.66
C ARG A 180 48.80 31.96 -30.61
N ARG A 181 49.35 30.82 -31.03
CA ARG A 181 50.80 30.53 -31.07
C ARG A 181 51.37 30.38 -32.48
N ARG A 182 50.64 30.80 -33.51
CA ARG A 182 51.15 30.92 -34.88
C ARG A 182 51.14 32.37 -35.32
#